data_AF-A0A2T4TUT1-F1
#
_entry.id   AF-A0A2T4TUT1-F1
#
_cell.length_a   1.000
_cell.length_b   1.000
_cell.length_c   1.000
_cell.angle_alpha   90.00
_cell.angle_beta   90.00
_cell.angle_gamma   90.00
#
_symmetry.space_group_name_H-M   'P 1'
#
loop_
_entity.id
_entity.type
_entity.pdbx_description
1 polymer ?
#
loop_
_entity_poly.entity_id
_entity_poly.type
_entity_poly.pdbx_seq_one_letter_code
_entity_poly.pdbx_strand_id
1 'polypeptide(L)'
;MWNRIVEVLSYNPQEPMIFSSGVFLILFLFFSFIYMCLERKTSARLLFVTLFSYYFYYKSSGMYFFLLAVVTVSDYLIARAIYRSRGNQRRGRWLVALSLAIDLGMLGYFKYTNFFAGMLTAMVGGNFQPWDIFLPVGISFFTFQSLSYTIDVYRGDLKPLPHLLDYAFYVSFFPQLVAGPIVRARDFAPQIRRPVVITRDMFARGVYFIIIGLFKKAVISDYISLNFVDRIFDNPTLYSGFENLLGVYGYALQIYCDFSGYSDMAIGIALLLGFRFPMNFNAPYNSSSITDFWRRWHISLSTWIRDYIYISLGGNRKGKIRQYVNLLLTMLLGGLWHGASVNFVVWGGIHGLALVGHKIFRTEMLHHDRHHESRGWKRVAAMILTFHFVCLTWLIFRNHTFAGVWVMLCQIFGNFHPELIGQVVVGYKYVLALMLFGYLSHYLPNRWQEGLISWMKRGNVVVDALLLALVIFIIIQVKSSTIQPFIYFQF
;
A
#
# COMPACT_ATOMS: atom_id res chain seq x y z
N MET A 1 -35.47 -12.92 -6.71
CA MET A 1 -34.77 -11.62 -6.84
C MET A 1 -34.29 -11.09 -5.50
N TRP A 2 -35.18 -10.98 -4.49
CA TRP A 2 -34.84 -10.52 -3.14
C TRP A 2 -33.68 -11.28 -2.48
N ASN A 3 -33.70 -12.61 -2.50
CA ASN A 3 -32.62 -13.43 -1.91
C ASN A 3 -31.25 -13.17 -2.53
N ARG A 4 -31.18 -12.93 -3.86
CA ARG A 4 -29.92 -12.56 -4.54
C ARG A 4 -29.43 -11.17 -4.14
N ILE A 5 -30.33 -10.22 -3.91
CA ILE A 5 -29.96 -8.88 -3.44
C ILE A 5 -29.41 -8.99 -2.01
N VAL A 6 -30.08 -9.74 -1.13
CA VAL A 6 -29.62 -9.97 0.24
C VAL A 6 -28.25 -10.65 0.25
N GLU A 7 -28.05 -11.65 -0.60
CA GLU A 7 -26.76 -12.35 -0.75
C GLU A 7 -25.64 -11.43 -1.25
N VAL A 8 -25.92 -10.58 -2.24
CA VAL A 8 -24.93 -9.59 -2.73
C VAL A 8 -24.61 -8.53 -1.68
N LEU A 9 -25.56 -8.19 -0.81
CA LEU A 9 -25.41 -7.15 0.22
C LEU A 9 -24.93 -7.69 1.58
N SER A 10 -24.96 -9.00 1.82
CA SER A 10 -24.45 -9.64 3.03
C SER A 10 -22.96 -9.91 2.95
N TYR A 11 -22.27 -10.02 4.08
CA TYR A 11 -20.85 -10.36 4.10
C TYR A 11 -20.62 -11.78 3.54
N ASN A 12 -19.68 -11.90 2.60
CA ASN A 12 -19.16 -13.18 2.13
C ASN A 12 -17.65 -13.24 2.41
N PRO A 13 -17.16 -14.16 3.28
CA PRO A 13 -15.74 -14.31 3.57
C PRO A 13 -14.87 -14.63 2.35
N GLN A 14 -15.43 -15.25 1.31
CA GLN A 14 -14.68 -15.67 0.11
C GLN A 14 -14.53 -14.53 -0.91
N GLU A 15 -15.36 -13.49 -0.81
CA GLU A 15 -15.40 -12.38 -1.78
C GLU A 15 -15.41 -11.03 -1.04
N PRO A 16 -14.28 -10.64 -0.41
CA PRO A 16 -14.18 -9.36 0.27
C PRO A 16 -14.34 -8.21 -0.74
N MET A 17 -15.07 -7.17 -0.34
CA MET A 17 -15.30 -6.01 -1.20
C MET A 17 -14.02 -5.21 -1.45
N ILE A 18 -13.67 -5.03 -2.72
CA ILE A 18 -12.54 -4.21 -3.17
C ILE A 18 -12.97 -3.21 -4.26
N PHE A 19 -12.18 -2.16 -4.47
CA PHE A 19 -12.52 -1.10 -5.44
C PHE A 19 -12.62 -1.57 -6.89
N SER A 20 -11.91 -2.63 -7.26
CA SER A 20 -11.97 -3.23 -8.60
C SER A 20 -13.18 -4.14 -8.81
N SER A 21 -14.01 -4.37 -7.78
CA SER A 21 -15.20 -5.21 -7.89
C SER A 21 -16.36 -4.44 -8.54
N GLY A 22 -17.14 -5.12 -9.40
CA GLY A 22 -18.32 -4.52 -10.02
C GLY A 22 -19.39 -4.09 -9.01
N VAL A 23 -19.53 -4.86 -7.91
CA VAL A 23 -20.46 -4.54 -6.81
C VAL A 23 -20.10 -3.20 -6.16
N PHE A 24 -18.80 -2.95 -5.90
CA PHE A 24 -18.35 -1.69 -5.36
C PHE A 24 -18.69 -0.51 -6.29
N LEU A 25 -18.46 -0.64 -7.60
CA LEU A 25 -18.76 0.43 -8.55
C LEU A 25 -20.24 0.81 -8.55
N ILE A 26 -21.15 -0.18 -8.53
CA ILE A 26 -22.60 0.06 -8.47
C ILE A 26 -22.99 0.73 -7.15
N LEU A 27 -22.50 0.22 -6.02
CA LEU A 27 -22.75 0.82 -4.70
C LEU A 27 -22.19 2.24 -4.62
N PHE A 28 -21.03 2.49 -5.21
CA PHE A 28 -20.39 3.79 -5.24
C PHE A 28 -21.18 4.81 -6.06
N LEU A 29 -21.83 4.41 -7.16
CA LEU A 29 -22.73 5.30 -7.91
C LEU A 29 -23.93 5.73 -7.08
N PHE A 30 -24.59 4.78 -6.40
CA PHE A 30 -25.70 5.08 -5.50
C PHE A 30 -25.27 5.95 -4.31
N PHE A 31 -24.12 5.61 -3.71
CA PHE A 31 -23.49 6.40 -2.66
C PHE A 31 -23.21 7.84 -3.12
N SER A 32 -22.65 8.01 -4.32
CA SER A 32 -22.29 9.33 -4.87
C SER A 32 -23.54 10.20 -5.08
N PHE A 33 -24.64 9.61 -5.55
CA PHE A 33 -25.91 10.32 -5.68
C PHE A 33 -26.40 10.87 -4.33
N ILE A 34 -26.47 10.02 -3.29
CA ILE A 34 -26.87 10.45 -1.94
C ILE A 34 -25.87 11.47 -1.37
N TYR A 35 -24.58 11.25 -1.57
CA TYR A 35 -23.51 12.15 -1.13
C TYR A 35 -23.70 13.57 -1.68
N MET A 36 -24.05 13.68 -2.97
CA MET A 36 -24.37 14.97 -3.61
C MET A 36 -25.64 15.60 -3.05
N CYS A 37 -26.70 14.83 -2.80
CA CYS A 37 -27.91 15.32 -2.15
C CYS A 37 -27.64 15.91 -0.74
N LEU A 38 -26.59 15.44 -0.06
CA LEU A 38 -26.18 15.89 1.27
C LEU A 38 -25.12 17.01 1.26
N GLU A 39 -24.78 17.59 0.10
CA GLU A 39 -23.71 18.59 -0.05
C GLU A 39 -23.80 19.74 0.98
N ARG A 40 -25.01 20.28 1.19
CA ARG A 40 -25.28 21.42 2.09
C ARG A 40 -25.44 21.03 3.57
N LYS A 41 -25.42 19.74 3.90
CA LYS A 41 -25.69 19.21 5.25
C LYS A 41 -24.46 18.49 5.81
N THR A 42 -23.43 19.25 6.20
CA THR A 42 -22.12 18.71 6.61
C THR A 42 -22.21 17.55 7.61
N SER A 43 -22.96 17.69 8.70
CA SER A 43 -23.06 16.62 9.72
C SER A 43 -23.74 15.36 9.18
N ALA A 44 -24.81 15.51 8.38
CA ALA A 44 -25.50 14.37 7.77
C ALA A 44 -24.61 13.68 6.72
N ARG A 45 -23.85 14.46 5.94
CA ARG A 45 -22.87 13.96 4.98
C ARG A 45 -21.77 13.17 5.68
N LEU A 46 -21.17 13.72 6.74
CA LEU A 46 -20.14 13.01 7.53
C LEU A 46 -20.69 11.71 8.10
N LEU A 47 -21.86 11.73 8.71
CA LEU A 47 -22.52 10.53 9.23
C LEU A 47 -22.77 9.50 8.12
N PHE A 48 -23.30 9.93 6.98
CA PHE A 48 -23.56 9.06 5.83
C PHE A 48 -22.28 8.37 5.32
N VAL A 49 -21.19 9.14 5.14
CA VAL A 49 -19.91 8.57 4.70
C VAL A 49 -19.32 7.64 5.75
N THR A 50 -19.41 7.99 7.03
CA THR A 50 -18.95 7.10 8.12
C THR A 50 -19.76 5.80 8.10
N LEU A 51 -21.09 5.84 8.05
CA LEU A 51 -21.94 4.64 7.99
C LEU A 51 -21.63 3.78 6.76
N PHE A 52 -21.50 4.40 5.58
CA PHE A 52 -21.09 3.70 4.37
C PHE A 52 -19.71 3.05 4.53
N SER A 53 -18.77 3.73 5.18
CA SER A 53 -17.43 3.20 5.37
C SER A 53 -17.37 2.02 6.34
N TYR A 54 -18.18 2.07 7.41
CA TYR A 54 -18.37 0.93 8.31
C TYR A 54 -19.05 -0.25 7.60
N TYR A 55 -20.04 0.01 6.74
CA TYR A 55 -20.65 -1.02 5.90
C TYR A 55 -19.66 -1.62 4.90
N PHE A 56 -18.85 -0.79 4.25
CA PHE A 56 -17.78 -1.21 3.34
C PHE A 56 -16.77 -2.12 4.08
N TYR A 57 -16.38 -1.76 5.30
CA TYR A 57 -15.51 -2.59 6.11
C TYR A 57 -16.19 -3.90 6.54
N TYR A 58 -17.47 -3.86 6.91
CA TYR A 58 -18.26 -5.08 7.18
C TYR A 58 -18.29 -6.01 5.96
N LYS A 59 -18.45 -5.47 4.74
CA LYS A 59 -18.39 -6.26 3.51
C LYS A 59 -17.00 -6.79 3.17
N SER A 60 -15.95 -6.17 3.71
CA SER A 60 -14.56 -6.60 3.49
C SER A 60 -14.07 -7.59 4.54
N SER A 61 -14.51 -7.44 5.80
CA SER A 61 -13.94 -8.11 6.98
C SER A 61 -15.01 -8.58 7.97
N GLY A 62 -16.28 -8.69 7.59
CA GLY A 62 -17.36 -9.18 8.46
C GLY A 62 -17.51 -8.40 9.76
N MET A 63 -17.72 -9.12 10.87
CA MET A 63 -17.95 -8.51 12.20
C MET A 63 -16.72 -7.81 12.78
N TYR A 64 -15.55 -7.91 12.16
CA TYR A 64 -14.33 -7.24 12.64
C TYR A 64 -14.40 -5.71 12.49
N PHE A 65 -15.45 -5.14 11.88
CA PHE A 65 -15.69 -3.69 11.91
C PHE A 65 -15.87 -3.16 13.35
N PHE A 66 -16.28 -4.00 14.30
CA PHE A 66 -16.32 -3.62 15.72
C PHE A 66 -14.94 -3.24 16.27
N LEU A 67 -13.87 -3.83 15.75
CA LEU A 67 -12.51 -3.45 16.14
C LEU A 67 -12.21 -2.00 15.73
N LEU A 68 -12.62 -1.60 14.52
CA LEU A 68 -12.51 -0.22 14.07
C LEU A 68 -13.32 0.72 14.97
N ALA A 69 -14.52 0.31 15.40
CA ALA A 69 -15.31 1.07 16.37
C ALA A 69 -14.61 1.23 17.72
N VAL A 70 -14.03 0.15 18.25
CA VAL A 70 -13.29 0.16 19.52
C VAL A 70 -12.11 1.12 19.43
N VAL A 71 -11.25 0.99 18.42
CA VAL A 71 -10.09 1.87 18.18
C VAL A 71 -10.54 3.32 18.01
N THR A 72 -11.63 3.56 17.27
CA THR A 72 -12.19 4.90 17.08
C THR A 72 -12.57 5.56 18.40
N VAL A 73 -13.31 4.84 19.26
CA VAL A 73 -13.78 5.40 20.53
C VAL A 73 -12.62 5.53 21.53
N SER A 74 -11.78 4.50 21.67
CA SER A 74 -10.66 4.50 22.61
C SER A 74 -9.69 5.64 22.32
N ASP A 75 -9.22 5.78 21.08
CA ASP A 75 -8.20 6.78 20.75
C ASP A 75 -8.76 8.19 20.70
N TYR A 76 -10.03 8.38 20.37
CA TYR A 76 -10.69 9.67 20.54
C TYR A 76 -10.66 10.13 22.01
N LEU A 77 -11.02 9.24 22.93
CA LEU A 77 -11.04 9.54 24.37
C LEU A 77 -9.62 9.74 24.91
N ILE A 78 -8.68 8.86 24.55
CA ILE A 78 -7.28 8.94 24.97
C ILE A 78 -6.62 10.21 24.45
N ALA A 79 -6.80 10.58 23.18
CA ALA A 79 -6.25 11.81 22.62
C ALA A 79 -6.74 13.06 23.37
N ARG A 80 -8.04 13.11 23.73
CA ARG A 80 -8.58 14.22 24.54
C ARG A 80 -7.99 14.22 25.96
N ALA A 81 -7.81 13.05 26.56
CA ALA A 81 -7.16 12.93 27.87
C ALA A 81 -5.69 13.37 27.84
N ILE A 82 -4.95 13.04 26.77
CA ILE A 82 -3.57 13.49 26.54
C ILE A 82 -3.53 15.01 26.49
N TYR A 83 -4.41 15.62 25.68
CA TYR A 83 -4.46 17.08 25.53
C TYR A 83 -4.77 17.80 26.85
N ARG A 84 -5.72 17.28 27.64
CA ARG A 84 -6.02 17.79 28.98
C ARG A 84 -4.86 17.63 29.97
N SER A 85 -3.98 16.66 29.74
CA SER A 85 -2.87 16.32 30.62
C SER A 85 -1.54 16.96 30.22
N ARG A 86 -1.54 17.98 29.32
CA ARG A 86 -0.30 18.63 28.84
C ARG A 86 0.58 19.20 29.97
N GLY A 87 0.01 19.55 31.13
CA GLY A 87 0.77 19.98 32.31
C GLY A 87 1.44 18.85 33.10
N ASN A 88 1.13 17.58 32.82
CA ASN A 88 1.66 16.42 33.53
C ASN A 88 2.28 15.41 32.54
N GLN A 89 3.59 15.54 32.33
CA GLN A 89 4.34 14.73 31.37
C GLN A 89 4.25 13.23 31.65
N ARG A 90 4.22 12.82 32.93
CA ARG A 90 4.11 11.40 33.31
C ARG A 90 2.76 10.83 32.89
N ARG A 91 1.67 11.55 33.16
CA ARG A 91 0.32 11.14 32.76
C ARG A 91 0.18 11.09 31.23
N GLY A 92 0.71 12.08 30.51
CA GLY A 92 0.73 12.08 29.06
C GLY A 92 1.43 10.85 28.46
N ARG A 93 2.60 10.48 29.00
CA ARG A 93 3.33 9.27 28.57
C ARG A 93 2.54 7.98 28.79
N TRP A 94 1.89 7.85 29.95
CA TRP A 94 1.05 6.67 30.23
C TRP A 94 -0.15 6.56 29.31
N LEU A 95 -0.81 7.68 28.99
CA LEU A 95 -1.94 7.68 28.06
C LEU A 95 -1.51 7.31 26.63
N VAL A 96 -0.35 7.78 26.18
CA VAL A 96 0.23 7.35 24.92
C VAL A 96 0.55 5.86 24.95
N ALA A 97 1.20 5.38 26.02
CA ALA A 97 1.49 3.95 26.18
C ALA A 97 0.21 3.10 26.16
N LEU A 98 -0.89 3.59 26.73
CA LEU A 98 -2.19 2.93 26.68
C LEU A 98 -2.74 2.84 25.25
N SER A 99 -2.72 3.94 24.48
CA SER A 99 -3.13 3.92 23.06
C SER A 99 -2.25 2.95 22.26
N LEU A 100 -0.93 3.01 22.42
CA LEU A 100 -0.01 2.07 21.78
C LEU A 100 -0.30 0.61 22.18
N ALA A 101 -0.61 0.34 23.44
CA ALA A 101 -0.92 -1.01 23.91
C ALA A 101 -2.21 -1.55 23.29
N ILE A 102 -3.24 -0.72 23.12
CA ILE A 102 -4.50 -1.11 22.46
C ILE A 102 -4.24 -1.38 20.98
N ASP A 103 -3.66 -0.41 20.28
CA ASP A 103 -3.42 -0.44 18.84
C ASP A 103 -2.45 -1.56 18.41
N LEU A 104 -1.28 -1.63 19.07
CA LEU A 104 -0.28 -2.65 18.79
C LEU A 104 -0.66 -4.00 19.42
N GLY A 105 -1.45 -4.03 20.49
CA GLY A 105 -1.98 -5.27 21.06
C GLY A 105 -2.96 -5.94 20.12
N MET A 106 -3.85 -5.16 19.52
CA MET A 106 -4.78 -5.65 18.49
C MET A 106 -4.02 -6.14 17.25
N LEU A 107 -3.06 -5.36 16.74
CA LEU A 107 -2.22 -5.80 15.62
C LEU A 107 -1.38 -7.03 15.99
N GLY A 108 -0.84 -7.07 17.20
CA GLY A 108 -0.13 -8.20 17.82
C GLY A 108 -0.93 -9.48 17.78
N TYR A 109 -2.17 -9.41 18.27
CA TYR A 109 -3.07 -10.55 18.31
C TYR A 109 -3.44 -11.05 16.91
N PHE A 110 -3.98 -10.19 16.05
CA PHE A 110 -4.52 -10.62 14.77
C PHE A 110 -3.45 -10.97 13.73
N LYS A 111 -2.30 -10.28 13.74
CA LYS A 111 -1.26 -10.47 12.72
C LYS A 111 -0.13 -11.38 13.18
N TYR A 112 0.31 -11.27 14.43
CA TYR A 112 1.59 -11.86 14.84
C TYR A 112 1.51 -13.04 15.81
N THR A 113 0.32 -13.37 16.35
CA THR A 113 0.15 -14.48 17.30
C THR A 113 0.69 -15.80 16.76
N ASN A 114 0.22 -16.24 15.58
CA ASN A 114 0.66 -17.50 14.97
C ASN A 114 2.17 -17.52 14.68
N PHE A 115 2.74 -16.38 14.29
CA PHE A 115 4.16 -16.25 14.02
C PHE A 115 5.00 -16.41 15.30
N PHE A 116 4.68 -15.67 16.37
CA PHE A 116 5.42 -15.75 17.63
C PHE A 116 5.20 -17.08 18.35
N ALA A 117 3.96 -17.60 18.36
CA ALA A 117 3.66 -18.91 18.94
C ALA A 117 4.41 -20.03 18.21
N GLY A 118 4.36 -20.04 16.87
CA GLY A 118 5.12 -21.01 16.07
C GLY A 118 6.63 -20.94 16.30
N MET A 119 7.19 -19.74 16.39
CA MET A 119 8.61 -19.55 16.68
C MET A 119 8.99 -20.07 18.09
N LEU A 120 8.21 -19.75 19.12
CA LEU A 120 8.47 -20.22 20.49
C LEU A 120 8.35 -21.74 20.61
N THR A 121 7.30 -22.33 20.01
CA THR A 121 7.11 -23.78 20.02
C THR A 121 8.23 -24.50 19.28
N ALA A 122 8.68 -23.96 18.13
CA ALA A 122 9.83 -24.51 17.40
C ALA A 122 11.14 -24.45 18.22
N MET A 123 11.36 -23.39 19.01
CA MET A 123 12.53 -23.28 19.89
C MET A 123 12.55 -24.33 21.01
N VAL A 124 11.39 -24.80 21.47
CA VAL A 124 11.26 -25.85 22.50
C VAL A 124 11.14 -27.25 21.87
N GLY A 125 11.28 -27.36 20.54
CA GLY A 125 11.20 -28.64 19.82
C GLY A 125 9.77 -29.21 19.67
N GLY A 126 8.75 -28.40 19.92
CA GLY A 126 7.36 -28.79 19.74
C GLY A 126 6.87 -28.59 18.30
N ASN A 127 5.71 -29.16 17.99
CA ASN A 127 4.99 -28.88 16.75
C ASN A 127 3.83 -27.91 17.04
N PHE A 128 3.76 -26.81 16.29
CA PHE A 128 2.69 -25.81 16.42
C PHE A 128 1.74 -25.91 15.24
N GLN A 129 0.46 -26.10 15.55
CA GLN A 129 -0.61 -25.93 14.57
C GLN A 129 -1.13 -24.49 14.69
N PRO A 130 -1.05 -23.67 13.62
CA PRO A 130 -1.58 -22.31 13.63
C PRO A 130 -3.05 -22.27 14.05
N TRP A 131 -3.40 -21.33 14.91
CA TRP A 131 -4.79 -21.08 15.28
C TRP A 131 -5.54 -20.38 14.15
N ASP A 132 -6.83 -20.68 14.01
CA ASP A 132 -7.72 -20.06 13.03
C ASP A 132 -8.08 -18.63 13.46
N ILE A 133 -7.12 -17.72 13.30
CA ILE A 133 -7.25 -16.30 13.57
C ILE A 133 -7.45 -15.59 12.23
N PHE A 134 -8.67 -15.11 12.00
CA PHE A 134 -8.97 -14.29 10.84
C PHE A 134 -8.21 -12.96 10.91
N LEU A 135 -7.47 -12.62 9.85
CA LEU A 135 -6.76 -11.35 9.74
C LEU A 135 -7.69 -10.29 9.10
N PRO A 136 -8.17 -9.28 9.86
CA PRO A 136 -9.07 -8.29 9.31
C PRO A 136 -8.37 -7.41 8.28
N VAL A 137 -8.98 -7.28 7.10
CA VAL A 137 -8.45 -6.45 6.02
C VAL A 137 -8.31 -5.00 6.50
N GLY A 138 -7.16 -4.38 6.23
CA GLY A 138 -6.89 -2.98 6.57
C GLY A 138 -6.43 -2.75 8.02
N ILE A 139 -6.37 -3.78 8.87
CA ILE A 139 -5.95 -3.66 10.28
C ILE A 139 -4.65 -2.89 10.47
N SER A 140 -3.63 -3.23 9.66
CA SER A 140 -2.33 -2.56 9.73
C SER A 140 -2.39 -1.08 9.36
N PHE A 141 -3.28 -0.70 8.43
CA PHE A 141 -3.39 0.68 7.93
C PHE A 141 -4.08 1.60 8.94
N PHE A 142 -5.26 1.21 9.45
CA PHE A 142 -5.95 2.06 10.41
C PHE A 142 -5.26 2.09 11.77
N THR A 143 -4.57 1.01 12.18
CA THR A 143 -3.69 1.04 13.37
C THR A 143 -2.62 2.13 13.21
N PHE A 144 -1.98 2.25 12.04
CA PHE A 144 -0.97 3.30 11.81
C PHE A 144 -1.57 4.71 11.79
N GLN A 145 -2.78 4.86 11.27
CA GLN A 145 -3.51 6.14 11.30
C GLN A 145 -3.87 6.54 12.74
N SER A 146 -4.34 5.58 13.56
CA SER A 146 -4.71 5.79 14.96
C SER A 146 -3.51 6.16 15.82
N LEU A 147 -2.42 5.39 15.73
CA LEU A 147 -1.15 5.68 16.37
C LEU A 147 -0.61 7.08 16.01
N SER A 148 -0.64 7.44 14.72
CA SER A 148 -0.15 8.76 14.28
C SER A 148 -0.92 9.91 14.92
N TYR A 149 -2.23 9.75 15.10
CA TYR A 149 -3.10 10.76 15.69
C TYR A 149 -2.79 10.97 17.18
N THR A 150 -2.71 9.90 17.98
CA THR A 150 -2.43 10.01 19.41
C THR A 150 -1.00 10.50 19.69
N ILE A 151 -0.02 10.06 18.89
CA ILE A 151 1.36 10.54 18.96
C ILE A 151 1.46 12.03 18.57
N ASP A 152 0.79 12.47 17.51
CA ASP A 152 0.80 13.88 17.09
C ASP A 152 0.15 14.81 18.14
N VAL A 153 -0.94 14.36 18.77
CA VAL A 153 -1.58 15.10 19.87
C VAL A 153 -0.65 15.21 21.08
N TYR A 154 0.07 14.14 21.41
CA TYR A 154 1.06 14.12 22.49
C TYR A 154 2.27 15.01 22.21
N ARG A 155 2.83 14.97 21.00
CA ARG A 155 3.95 15.81 20.57
C ARG A 155 3.59 17.29 20.49
N GLY A 156 2.30 17.59 20.38
CA GLY A 156 1.79 18.94 20.30
C GLY A 156 1.54 19.45 18.89
N ASP A 157 1.84 18.63 17.88
CA ASP A 157 1.68 18.91 16.46
C ASP A 157 0.22 19.07 16.03
N LEU A 158 -0.71 18.47 16.81
CA LEU A 158 -2.14 18.44 16.50
C LEU A 158 -2.99 18.68 17.76
N LYS A 159 -4.13 19.37 17.60
CA LYS A 159 -5.19 19.41 18.62
C LYS A 159 -6.16 18.25 18.38
N PRO A 160 -6.69 17.60 19.43
CA PRO A 160 -7.71 16.56 19.24
C PRO A 160 -8.88 17.09 18.42
N LEU A 161 -9.41 16.25 17.54
CA LEU A 161 -10.63 16.54 16.81
C LEU A 161 -11.78 16.84 17.79
N PRO A 162 -12.64 17.83 17.48
CA PRO A 162 -13.63 18.33 18.44
C PRO A 162 -14.79 17.37 18.68
N HIS A 163 -15.14 16.54 17.67
CA HIS A 163 -16.27 15.62 17.72
C HIS A 163 -15.83 14.20 17.40
N LEU A 164 -16.47 13.21 18.03
CA LEU A 164 -16.23 11.79 17.75
C LEU A 164 -16.51 11.47 16.28
N LEU A 165 -17.56 12.06 15.69
CA LEU A 165 -17.90 11.89 14.29
C LEU A 165 -16.76 12.31 13.34
N ASP A 166 -16.00 13.36 13.69
CA ASP A 166 -14.89 13.81 12.85
C ASP A 166 -13.74 12.80 12.88
N TYR A 167 -13.47 12.24 14.07
CA TYR A 167 -12.45 11.20 14.22
C TYR A 167 -12.88 9.89 13.56
N ALA A 168 -14.13 9.49 13.76
CA ALA A 168 -14.73 8.32 13.10
C ALA A 168 -14.67 8.48 11.58
N PHE A 169 -15.03 9.64 11.04
CA PHE A 169 -14.90 9.94 9.61
C PHE A 169 -13.43 9.82 9.15
N TYR A 170 -12.48 10.41 9.87
CA TYR A 170 -11.06 10.32 9.53
C TYR A 170 -10.56 8.87 9.47
N VAL A 171 -10.73 8.10 10.54
CA VAL A 171 -10.13 6.76 10.62
C VAL A 171 -10.87 5.75 9.75
N SER A 172 -12.19 5.90 9.58
CA SER A 172 -12.99 4.97 8.78
C SER A 172 -13.06 5.32 7.30
N PHE A 173 -12.60 6.49 6.84
CA PHE A 173 -12.84 6.94 5.46
C PHE A 173 -12.47 5.86 4.43
N PHE A 174 -13.50 5.25 3.81
CA PHE A 174 -13.33 4.01 3.05
C PHE A 174 -12.28 4.06 1.93
N PRO A 175 -12.00 5.19 1.22
CA PRO A 175 -10.98 5.24 0.18
C PRO A 175 -9.57 4.90 0.70
N GLN A 176 -9.29 5.20 1.98
CA GLN A 176 -7.99 4.89 2.59
C GLN A 176 -7.99 3.63 3.46
N LEU A 177 -9.17 3.18 3.91
CA LEU A 177 -9.31 2.24 5.03
C LEU A 177 -8.64 0.87 4.82
N VAL A 178 -8.75 0.32 3.61
CA VAL A 178 -8.31 -1.05 3.33
C VAL A 178 -6.84 -1.10 2.90
N ALA A 179 -6.43 -0.28 1.94
CA ALA A 179 -5.04 -0.22 1.46
C ALA A 179 -4.69 1.10 0.73
N GLY A 180 -5.39 2.20 1.03
CA GLY A 180 -5.05 3.48 0.41
C GLY A 180 -3.80 4.11 1.04
N PRO A 181 -3.39 5.30 0.57
CA PRO A 181 -2.30 6.03 1.20
C PRO A 181 -2.55 6.21 2.71
N ILE A 182 -1.51 6.05 3.53
CA ILE A 182 -1.58 6.32 4.98
C ILE A 182 -1.64 7.83 5.18
N VAL A 183 -2.86 8.37 5.23
CA VAL A 183 -3.09 9.81 5.39
C VAL A 183 -3.00 10.19 6.86
N ARG A 184 -2.29 11.28 7.14
CA ARG A 184 -2.13 11.80 8.50
C ARG A 184 -3.30 12.70 8.86
N ALA A 185 -3.72 12.63 10.12
CA ALA A 185 -4.76 13.50 10.67
C ALA A 185 -4.45 14.99 10.46
N ARG A 186 -3.18 15.41 10.57
CA ARG A 186 -2.77 16.81 10.36
C ARG A 186 -3.11 17.35 8.97
N ASP A 187 -3.08 16.50 7.94
CA ASP A 187 -3.33 16.88 6.55
C ASP A 187 -4.82 16.69 6.17
N PHE A 188 -5.48 15.71 6.77
CA PHE A 188 -6.88 15.37 6.46
C PHE A 188 -7.90 16.11 7.31
N ALA A 189 -7.66 16.26 8.62
CA ALA A 189 -8.58 16.92 9.56
C ALA A 189 -9.03 18.32 9.11
N PRO A 190 -8.16 19.19 8.54
CA PRO A 190 -8.58 20.50 8.06
C PRO A 190 -9.60 20.45 6.91
N GLN A 191 -9.72 19.32 6.21
CA GLN A 191 -10.61 19.14 5.06
C GLN A 191 -12.02 18.67 5.47
N ILE A 192 -12.19 18.00 6.62
CA ILE A 192 -13.42 17.27 7.02
C ILE A 192 -14.68 18.15 7.04
N ARG A 193 -14.62 19.30 7.71
CA ARG A 193 -15.78 20.19 7.89
C ARG A 193 -15.83 21.36 6.90
N ARG A 194 -14.91 21.42 5.93
CA ARG A 194 -14.98 22.44 4.88
C ARG A 194 -16.16 22.14 3.93
N PRO A 195 -16.78 23.18 3.34
CA PRO A 195 -17.70 22.98 2.21
C PRO A 195 -17.00 22.17 1.13
N VAL A 196 -17.68 21.12 0.64
CA VAL A 196 -17.11 20.26 -0.41
C VAL A 196 -17.26 21.00 -1.73
N VAL A 197 -16.14 21.21 -2.42
CA VAL A 197 -16.10 21.83 -3.74
C VAL A 197 -15.37 20.89 -4.67
N ILE A 198 -16.11 20.24 -5.57
CA ILE A 198 -15.54 19.36 -6.59
C ILE A 198 -15.33 20.19 -7.84
N THR A 199 -14.10 20.67 -8.03
CA THR A 199 -13.74 21.41 -9.24
C THR A 199 -13.67 20.47 -10.45
N ARG A 200 -13.82 21.01 -11.67
CA ARG A 200 -13.60 20.21 -12.90
C ARG A 200 -12.23 19.54 -12.96
N ASP A 201 -11.21 20.18 -12.39
CA ASP A 201 -9.87 19.61 -12.29
C ASP A 201 -9.84 18.39 -11.36
N MET A 202 -10.48 18.49 -10.19
CA MET A 202 -10.59 17.36 -9.26
C MET A 202 -11.40 16.22 -9.86
N PHE A 203 -12.48 16.52 -10.57
CA PHE A 203 -13.27 15.52 -11.27
C PHE A 203 -12.45 14.78 -12.34
N ALA A 204 -11.82 15.52 -13.25
CA ALA A 204 -11.01 14.95 -14.33
C ALA A 204 -9.83 14.12 -13.80
N ARG A 205 -9.11 14.61 -12.78
CA ARG A 205 -8.06 13.85 -12.09
C ARG A 205 -8.63 12.61 -11.40
N GLY A 206 -9.79 12.75 -10.76
CA GLY A 206 -10.50 11.67 -10.08
C GLY A 206 -10.79 10.50 -11.01
N VAL A 207 -11.43 10.80 -12.14
CA VAL A 207 -11.75 9.80 -13.18
C VAL A 207 -10.47 9.22 -13.79
N TYR A 208 -9.49 10.07 -14.14
CA TYR A 208 -8.21 9.62 -14.68
C TYR A 208 -7.52 8.60 -13.76
N PHE A 209 -7.43 8.90 -12.46
CA PHE A 209 -6.79 8.03 -11.47
C PHE A 209 -7.55 6.71 -11.25
N ILE A 210 -8.89 6.73 -11.31
CA ILE A 210 -9.69 5.50 -11.29
C ILE A 210 -9.40 4.64 -12.53
N ILE A 211 -9.41 5.25 -13.73
CA ILE A 211 -9.16 4.55 -14.99
C ILE A 211 -7.77 3.93 -15.03
N ILE A 212 -6.72 4.72 -14.76
CA ILE A 212 -5.34 4.22 -14.80
C ILE A 212 -5.10 3.20 -13.67
N GLY A 213 -5.75 3.37 -12.52
CA GLY A 213 -5.65 2.45 -11.41
C GLY A 213 -6.26 1.08 -11.72
N LEU A 214 -7.45 1.07 -12.33
CA LEU A 214 -8.10 -0.13 -12.85
C LEU A 214 -7.24 -0.81 -13.93
N PHE A 215 -6.67 -0.03 -14.86
CA PHE A 215 -5.80 -0.56 -15.91
C PHE A 215 -4.53 -1.22 -15.34
N LYS A 216 -3.81 -0.52 -14.45
CA LYS A 216 -2.61 -1.06 -13.80
C LYS A 216 -2.91 -2.36 -13.06
N LYS A 217 -3.97 -2.38 -12.25
CA LYS A 217 -4.34 -3.57 -11.46
C LYS A 217 -4.82 -4.71 -12.35
N ALA A 218 -5.93 -4.51 -13.07
CA ALA A 218 -6.62 -5.61 -13.75
C ALA A 218 -6.01 -6.01 -15.09
N VAL A 219 -5.38 -5.09 -15.83
CA VAL A 219 -4.82 -5.39 -17.17
C VAL A 219 -3.34 -5.75 -17.10
N ILE A 220 -2.55 -5.05 -16.28
CA ILE A 220 -1.10 -5.34 -16.18
C ILE A 220 -0.84 -6.36 -15.08
N SER A 221 -1.17 -6.03 -13.82
CA SER A 221 -0.79 -6.86 -12.67
C SER A 221 -1.46 -8.23 -12.69
N ASP A 222 -2.79 -8.29 -12.69
CA ASP A 222 -3.53 -9.55 -12.60
C ASP A 222 -3.21 -10.47 -13.79
N TYR A 223 -3.06 -9.89 -15.00
CA TYR A 223 -2.72 -10.66 -16.19
C TYR A 223 -1.31 -11.26 -16.13
N ILE A 224 -0.29 -10.47 -15.74
CA ILE A 224 1.09 -10.95 -15.61
C ILE A 224 1.21 -11.96 -14.47
N SER A 225 0.49 -11.76 -13.36
CA SER A 225 0.41 -12.70 -12.23
C SER A 225 -0.04 -14.08 -12.71
N LEU A 226 -1.26 -14.15 -13.23
CA LEU A 226 -1.96 -15.40 -13.56
C LEU A 226 -1.34 -16.16 -14.73
N ASN A 227 -0.81 -15.43 -15.72
CA ASN A 227 -0.33 -16.03 -16.96
C ASN A 227 1.17 -16.33 -16.95
N PHE A 228 1.91 -15.87 -15.95
CA PHE A 228 3.36 -16.00 -15.95
C PHE A 228 3.96 -16.12 -14.55
N VAL A 229 3.81 -15.09 -13.70
CA VAL A 229 4.56 -15.01 -12.44
C VAL A 229 4.18 -16.14 -11.48
N ASP A 230 2.89 -16.37 -11.24
CA ASP A 230 2.46 -17.37 -10.26
C ASP A 230 2.91 -18.78 -10.69
N ARG A 231 2.81 -19.09 -11.98
CA ARG A 231 3.24 -20.39 -12.53
C ARG A 231 4.72 -20.67 -12.29
N ILE A 232 5.57 -19.64 -12.45
CA ILE A 232 7.02 -19.74 -12.25
C ILE A 232 7.35 -19.84 -10.76
N PHE A 233 6.75 -19.01 -9.92
CA PHE A 233 7.03 -19.01 -8.48
C PHE A 233 6.51 -20.28 -7.78
N ASP A 234 5.40 -20.84 -8.25
CA ASP A 234 4.85 -22.09 -7.70
C ASP A 234 5.70 -23.31 -8.06
N ASN A 235 6.32 -23.33 -9.25
CA ASN A 235 7.07 -24.48 -9.75
C ASN A 235 8.38 -24.06 -10.48
N PRO A 236 9.34 -23.41 -9.80
CA PRO A 236 10.48 -22.78 -10.46
C PRO A 236 11.41 -23.77 -11.18
N THR A 237 11.41 -25.04 -10.78
CA THR A 237 12.24 -26.09 -11.39
C THR A 237 11.75 -26.55 -12.76
N LEU A 238 10.50 -26.25 -13.13
CA LEU A 238 9.94 -26.58 -14.45
C LEU A 238 10.28 -25.54 -15.52
N TYR A 239 10.89 -24.41 -15.12
CA TYR A 239 11.21 -23.29 -16.00
C TYR A 239 12.71 -23.07 -16.05
N SER A 240 13.18 -22.57 -17.19
CA SER A 240 14.59 -22.19 -17.36
C SER A 240 14.99 -21.04 -16.44
N GLY A 241 16.30 -20.84 -16.26
CA GLY A 241 16.84 -19.70 -15.53
C GLY A 241 16.48 -18.36 -16.15
N PHE A 242 16.38 -18.28 -17.48
CA PHE A 242 15.89 -17.08 -18.17
C PHE A 242 14.43 -16.78 -17.80
N GLU A 243 13.55 -17.79 -17.81
CA GLU A 243 12.16 -17.63 -17.39
C GLU A 243 12.05 -17.27 -15.92
N ASN A 244 12.83 -17.89 -15.02
CA ASN A 244 12.87 -17.53 -13.61
C ASN A 244 13.29 -16.06 -13.40
N LEU A 245 14.29 -15.58 -14.15
CA LEU A 245 14.70 -14.17 -14.11
C LEU A 245 13.59 -13.23 -14.57
N LEU A 246 12.93 -13.56 -15.69
CA LEU A 246 11.76 -12.82 -16.17
C LEU A 246 10.59 -12.89 -15.19
N GLY A 247 10.41 -14.00 -14.48
CA GLY A 247 9.42 -14.16 -13.41
C GLY A 247 9.66 -13.18 -12.27
N VAL A 248 10.91 -12.99 -11.84
CA VAL A 248 11.27 -11.99 -10.82
C VAL A 248 10.98 -10.57 -11.30
N TYR A 249 11.31 -10.24 -12.56
CA TYR A 249 10.96 -8.94 -13.13
C TYR A 249 9.43 -8.76 -13.26
N GLY A 250 8.74 -9.78 -13.73
CA GLY A 250 7.27 -9.81 -13.80
C GLY A 250 6.65 -9.54 -12.43
N TYR A 251 7.16 -10.20 -11.38
CA TYR A 251 6.71 -9.97 -10.02
C TYR A 251 6.96 -8.54 -9.54
N ALA A 252 8.13 -7.96 -9.84
CA ALA A 252 8.41 -6.56 -9.52
C ALA A 252 7.36 -5.63 -10.15
N LEU A 253 7.03 -5.82 -11.43
CA LEU A 253 5.99 -5.01 -12.07
C LEU A 253 4.60 -5.30 -11.52
N GLN A 254 4.27 -6.55 -11.21
CA GLN A 254 3.01 -6.96 -10.60
C GLN A 254 2.78 -6.24 -9.27
N ILE A 255 3.71 -6.36 -8.30
CA ILE A 255 3.57 -5.73 -6.99
C ILE A 255 3.44 -4.20 -7.10
N TYR A 256 4.16 -3.58 -8.05
CA TYR A 256 4.02 -2.16 -8.33
C TYR A 256 2.64 -1.80 -8.89
N CYS A 257 2.19 -2.50 -9.93
CA CYS A 257 0.96 -2.18 -10.65
C CYS A 257 -0.30 -2.49 -9.81
N ASP A 258 -0.30 -3.55 -9.01
CA ASP A 258 -1.40 -3.84 -8.08
C ASP A 258 -1.51 -2.72 -7.04
N PHE A 259 -0.39 -2.35 -6.41
CA PHE A 259 -0.42 -1.40 -5.31
C PHE A 259 -0.55 0.07 -5.74
N SER A 260 0.18 0.47 -6.78
CA SER A 260 -0.03 1.78 -7.40
C SER A 260 -1.44 1.87 -7.97
N GLY A 261 -1.97 0.80 -8.58
CA GLY A 261 -3.32 0.80 -9.13
C GLY A 261 -4.39 1.01 -8.06
N TYR A 262 -4.27 0.29 -6.93
CA TYR A 262 -5.15 0.50 -5.78
C TYR A 262 -5.03 1.90 -5.20
N SER A 263 -3.80 2.40 -5.00
CA SER A 263 -3.54 3.75 -4.47
C SER A 263 -4.11 4.83 -5.39
N ASP A 264 -3.98 4.68 -6.71
CA ASP A 264 -4.53 5.62 -7.69
C ASP A 264 -6.06 5.63 -7.62
N MET A 265 -6.72 4.46 -7.58
CA MET A 265 -8.19 4.40 -7.38
C MET A 265 -8.62 5.09 -6.09
N ALA A 266 -7.91 4.85 -4.97
CA ALA A 266 -8.18 5.50 -3.69
C ALA A 266 -8.06 7.03 -3.77
N ILE A 267 -7.00 7.55 -4.40
CA ILE A 267 -6.80 8.99 -4.64
C ILE A 267 -7.92 9.53 -5.53
N GLY A 268 -8.29 8.81 -6.58
CA GLY A 268 -9.32 9.22 -7.53
C GLY A 268 -10.69 9.33 -6.88
N ILE A 269 -11.09 8.32 -6.10
CA ILE A 269 -12.34 8.34 -5.32
C ILE A 269 -12.33 9.48 -4.30
N ALA A 270 -11.22 9.68 -3.57
CA ALA A 270 -11.11 10.78 -2.62
C ALA A 270 -11.32 12.15 -3.29
N LEU A 271 -10.74 12.37 -4.48
CA LEU A 271 -10.93 13.59 -5.26
C LEU A 271 -12.38 13.81 -5.69
N LEU A 272 -13.07 12.74 -6.12
CA LEU A 272 -14.51 12.79 -6.44
C LEU A 272 -15.38 13.10 -5.22
N LEU A 273 -14.89 12.82 -4.01
CA LEU A 273 -15.57 13.18 -2.76
C LEU A 273 -15.11 14.54 -2.22
N GLY A 274 -14.20 15.25 -2.89
CA GLY A 274 -13.73 16.57 -2.46
C GLY A 274 -12.53 16.54 -1.51
N PHE A 275 -11.89 15.39 -1.30
CA PHE A 275 -10.74 15.21 -0.42
C PHE A 275 -9.45 15.01 -1.22
N ARG A 276 -8.33 15.47 -0.68
CA ARG A 276 -7.01 15.32 -1.31
C ARG A 276 -6.13 14.40 -0.49
N PHE A 277 -5.64 13.35 -1.14
CA PHE A 277 -4.67 12.40 -0.60
C PHE A 277 -3.26 12.68 -1.14
N PRO A 278 -2.21 12.34 -0.37
CA PRO A 278 -0.85 12.33 -0.89
C PRO A 278 -0.67 11.20 -1.92
N MET A 279 0.25 11.40 -2.86
CA MET A 279 0.66 10.34 -3.78
C MET A 279 1.46 9.27 -3.03
N ASN A 280 1.25 8.02 -3.42
CA ASN A 280 1.93 6.89 -2.80
C ASN A 280 3.11 6.34 -3.63
N PHE A 281 3.10 6.57 -4.94
CA PHE A 281 4.12 6.09 -5.86
C PHE A 281 4.56 7.18 -6.84
N ASN A 282 5.85 7.21 -7.19
CA ASN A 282 6.40 8.17 -8.15
C ASN A 282 7.54 7.56 -8.99
N ALA A 283 7.16 6.72 -9.96
CA ALA A 283 8.07 6.02 -10.86
C ALA A 283 9.30 5.38 -10.15
N PRO A 284 9.09 4.43 -9.22
CA PRO A 284 10.15 3.90 -8.36
C PRO A 284 11.25 3.14 -9.12
N TYR A 285 10.97 2.54 -10.28
CA TYR A 285 12.00 1.87 -11.09
C TYR A 285 12.88 2.83 -11.91
N ASN A 286 12.63 4.14 -11.83
CA ASN A 286 13.52 5.19 -12.34
C ASN A 286 14.57 5.62 -11.29
N SER A 287 14.69 4.90 -10.17
CA SER A 287 15.58 5.28 -9.08
C SER A 287 17.04 4.94 -9.31
N SER A 288 17.91 5.91 -9.08
CA SER A 288 19.37 5.75 -9.20
C SER A 288 20.06 5.35 -7.90
N SER A 289 19.32 5.17 -6.81
CA SER A 289 19.83 4.67 -5.54
C SER A 289 18.72 4.07 -4.69
N ILE A 290 19.09 3.25 -3.71
CA ILE A 290 18.10 2.67 -2.79
C ILE A 290 17.39 3.73 -1.92
N THR A 291 18.06 4.84 -1.61
CA THR A 291 17.43 5.97 -0.91
C THR A 291 16.39 6.67 -1.79
N ASP A 292 16.67 6.84 -3.09
CA ASP A 292 15.70 7.41 -4.03
C ASP A 292 14.52 6.46 -4.25
N PHE A 293 14.76 5.15 -4.31
CA PHE A 293 13.71 4.14 -4.40
C PHE A 293 12.68 4.29 -3.27
N TRP A 294 13.14 4.35 -2.00
CA TRP A 294 12.26 4.53 -0.84
C TRP A 294 11.60 5.92 -0.73
N ARG A 295 12.00 6.90 -1.53
CA ARG A 295 11.31 8.20 -1.68
C ARG A 295 10.22 8.18 -2.74
N ARG A 296 10.17 7.12 -3.56
CA ARG A 296 9.25 6.95 -4.69
C ARG A 296 8.34 5.72 -4.54
N TRP A 297 8.73 4.79 -3.68
CA TRP A 297 7.98 3.58 -3.35
C TRP A 297 7.24 3.76 -2.02
N HIS A 298 5.94 3.48 -2.00
CA HIS A 298 5.09 3.48 -0.82
C HIS A 298 5.33 4.70 0.09
N ILE A 299 5.26 5.89 -0.49
CA ILE A 299 5.70 7.17 0.09
C ILE A 299 4.99 7.45 1.42
N SER A 300 3.69 7.15 1.53
CA SER A 300 2.95 7.39 2.77
C SER A 300 3.49 6.54 3.92
N LEU A 301 3.80 5.27 3.67
CA LEU A 301 4.39 4.38 4.68
C LEU A 301 5.83 4.78 4.99
N SER A 302 6.66 5.01 3.96
CA SER A 302 8.07 5.39 4.12
C SER A 302 8.20 6.65 4.99
N THR A 303 7.37 7.67 4.73
CA THR A 303 7.35 8.89 5.55
C THR A 303 6.78 8.66 6.94
N TRP A 304 5.77 7.80 7.11
CA TRP A 304 5.23 7.42 8.43
C TRP A 304 6.30 6.73 9.27
N ILE A 305 6.95 5.69 8.74
CA ILE A 305 8.02 4.94 9.41
C ILE A 305 9.17 5.89 9.80
N ARG A 306 9.55 6.80 8.91
CA ARG A 306 10.55 7.83 9.21
C ARG A 306 10.13 8.70 10.40
N ASP A 307 8.91 9.22 10.41
CA ASP A 307 8.51 10.27 11.37
C ASP A 307 8.06 9.71 12.74
N TYR A 308 7.56 8.48 12.77
CA TYR A 308 7.04 7.83 13.99
C TYR A 308 7.98 6.77 14.57
N ILE A 309 8.83 6.12 13.77
CA ILE A 309 9.82 5.14 14.25
C ILE A 309 11.22 5.75 14.26
N TYR A 310 11.76 6.10 13.09
CA TYR A 310 13.16 6.51 12.98
C TYR A 310 13.50 7.75 13.80
N ILE A 311 12.69 8.81 13.70
CA ILE A 311 12.89 10.05 14.48
C ILE A 311 12.70 9.79 15.99
N SER A 312 11.73 8.95 16.37
CA SER A 312 11.48 8.59 17.77
C SER A 312 12.65 7.83 18.41
N LEU A 313 13.34 6.97 17.64
CA LEU A 313 14.56 6.24 18.09
C LEU A 313 15.80 7.15 18.24
N GLY A 314 15.67 8.44 17.90
CA GLY A 314 16.72 9.45 17.96
C GLY A 314 17.19 9.91 16.58
N GLY A 315 16.73 9.29 15.49
CA GLY A 315 17.07 9.66 14.12
C GLY A 315 18.57 9.73 13.89
N ASN A 316 19.06 10.91 13.51
CA ASN A 316 20.47 11.22 13.27
C ASN A 316 21.24 11.69 14.52
N ARG A 317 20.60 11.73 15.70
CA ARG A 317 21.23 12.19 16.95
C ARG A 317 22.10 11.08 17.55
N LYS A 318 22.99 11.45 18.46
CA LYS A 318 23.89 10.52 19.19
C LYS A 318 24.89 9.75 18.31
N GLY A 319 25.37 10.36 17.23
CA GLY A 319 26.49 9.86 16.42
C GLY A 319 26.12 8.91 15.27
N LYS A 320 27.13 8.59 14.43
CA LYS A 320 26.96 7.78 13.19
C LYS A 320 26.52 6.34 13.48
N ILE A 321 27.09 5.70 14.49
CA ILE A 321 26.76 4.31 14.85
C ILE A 321 25.28 4.20 15.24
N ARG A 322 24.80 5.08 16.13
CA ARG A 322 23.39 5.06 16.55
C ARG A 322 22.45 5.35 15.39
N GLN A 323 22.85 6.22 14.48
CA GLN A 323 22.11 6.50 13.26
C GLN A 323 21.97 5.27 12.35
N TYR A 324 23.01 4.46 12.18
CA TYR A 324 22.94 3.22 11.38
C TYR A 324 22.09 2.15 12.08
N VAL A 325 22.24 1.99 13.39
CA VAL A 325 21.40 1.08 14.19
C VAL A 325 19.93 1.49 14.08
N ASN A 326 19.62 2.78 14.26
CA ASN A 326 18.26 3.30 14.12
C ASN A 326 17.69 3.03 12.73
N LEU A 327 18.50 3.16 11.67
CA LEU A 327 18.07 2.90 10.29
C LEU A 327 17.79 1.41 10.06
N LEU A 328 18.67 0.54 10.54
CA LEU A 328 18.49 -0.91 10.45
C LEU A 328 17.24 -1.36 11.21
N LEU A 329 17.08 -0.92 12.46
CA LEU A 329 15.88 -1.23 13.27
C LEU A 329 14.60 -0.71 12.61
N THR A 330 14.65 0.48 12.02
CA THR A 330 13.52 1.06 11.30
C THR A 330 13.11 0.18 10.12
N MET A 331 14.07 -0.31 9.34
CA MET A 331 13.77 -1.17 8.19
C MET A 331 13.37 -2.60 8.59
N LEU A 332 13.93 -3.15 9.68
CA LEU A 332 13.50 -4.44 10.24
C LEU A 332 12.04 -4.38 10.71
N LEU A 333 11.66 -3.32 11.43
CA LEU A 333 10.27 -3.09 11.85
C LEU A 333 9.35 -2.83 10.65
N GLY A 334 9.83 -2.10 9.63
CA GLY A 334 9.12 -1.92 8.37
C GLY A 334 8.90 -3.24 7.61
N GLY A 335 9.90 -4.12 7.60
CA GLY A 335 9.79 -5.48 7.08
C GLY A 335 8.74 -6.27 7.83
N LEU A 336 8.85 -6.36 9.17
CA LEU A 336 7.87 -7.06 10.01
C LEU A 336 6.44 -6.54 9.81
N TRP A 337 6.26 -5.24 9.59
CA TRP A 337 4.96 -4.66 9.28
C TRP A 337 4.32 -5.24 8.01
N HIS A 338 5.11 -5.60 7.00
CA HIS A 338 4.58 -6.15 5.76
C HIS A 338 3.96 -7.53 5.95
N GLY A 339 4.56 -8.42 6.74
CA GLY A 339 3.99 -9.74 7.01
C GLY A 339 4.66 -10.45 8.18
N ALA A 340 3.96 -11.45 8.73
CA ALA A 340 4.37 -12.17 9.93
C ALA A 340 5.25 -13.39 9.61
N SER A 341 6.39 -13.16 8.94
CA SER A 341 7.36 -14.21 8.60
C SER A 341 8.81 -13.73 8.69
N VAL A 342 9.76 -14.67 8.81
CA VAL A 342 11.20 -14.35 8.85
C VAL A 342 11.67 -13.73 7.53
N ASN A 343 11.06 -14.11 6.40
CA ASN A 343 11.42 -13.57 5.08
C ASN A 343 11.23 -12.04 5.03
N PHE A 344 10.14 -11.53 5.62
CA PHE A 344 9.89 -10.08 5.69
C PHE A 344 10.88 -9.35 6.60
N VAL A 345 11.30 -9.98 7.71
CA VAL A 345 12.34 -9.42 8.59
C VAL A 345 13.68 -9.35 7.85
N VAL A 346 14.07 -10.43 7.16
CA VAL A 346 15.30 -10.47 6.35
C VAL A 346 15.24 -9.46 5.21
N TRP A 347 14.11 -9.36 4.52
CA TRP A 347 13.88 -8.36 3.48
C TRP A 347 14.09 -6.93 4.00
N GLY A 348 13.50 -6.61 5.16
CA GLY A 348 13.71 -5.33 5.85
C GLY A 348 15.19 -5.11 6.22
N GLY A 349 15.85 -6.15 6.74
CA GLY A 349 17.28 -6.12 7.08
C GLY A 349 18.16 -5.81 5.87
N ILE A 350 17.93 -6.46 4.73
CA ILE A 350 18.68 -6.25 3.48
C ILE A 350 18.53 -4.80 2.99
N HIS A 351 17.32 -4.25 3.01
CA HIS A 351 17.11 -2.85 2.69
C HIS A 351 17.77 -1.90 3.70
N GLY A 352 17.73 -2.22 4.99
CA GLY A 352 18.43 -1.47 6.04
C GLY A 352 19.94 -1.43 5.81
N LEU A 353 20.55 -2.57 5.53
CA LEU A 353 21.97 -2.68 5.19
C LEU A 353 22.31 -1.90 3.91
N ALA A 354 21.49 -2.00 2.87
CA ALA A 354 21.69 -1.25 1.64
C ALA A 354 21.60 0.27 1.85
N LEU A 355 20.67 0.74 2.69
CA LEU A 355 20.56 2.16 3.04
C LEU A 355 21.76 2.65 3.86
N VAL A 356 22.28 1.83 4.80
CA VAL A 356 23.51 2.14 5.54
C VAL A 356 24.71 2.17 4.59
N GLY A 357 24.87 1.14 3.74
CA GLY A 357 25.95 1.03 2.76
C GLY A 357 25.95 2.18 1.76
N HIS A 358 24.79 2.52 1.19
CA HIS A 358 24.64 3.68 0.30
C HIS A 358 25.05 4.99 1.01
N LYS A 359 24.70 5.14 2.29
CA LYS A 359 25.05 6.32 3.07
C LYS A 359 26.55 6.43 3.35
N ILE A 360 27.19 5.31 3.70
CA ILE A 360 28.65 5.25 3.89
C ILE A 360 29.36 5.57 2.58
N PHE A 361 28.98 4.89 1.49
CA PHE A 361 29.57 5.10 0.17
C PHE A 361 29.45 6.56 -0.29
N ARG A 362 28.28 7.15 -0.13
CA ARG A 362 28.05 8.54 -0.52
C ARG A 362 28.84 9.54 0.33
N THR A 363 28.82 9.37 1.65
CA THR A 363 29.33 10.38 2.60
C THR A 363 30.83 10.24 2.83
N GLU A 364 31.31 9.01 3.00
CA GLU A 364 32.70 8.74 3.42
C GLU A 364 33.61 8.45 2.22
N MET A 365 33.10 7.81 1.16
CA MET A 365 33.94 7.45 0.01
C MET A 365 33.91 8.55 -1.07
N LEU A 366 32.71 9.00 -1.44
CA LEU A 366 32.54 9.96 -2.53
C LEU A 366 32.45 11.42 -2.09
N HIS A 367 32.32 11.71 -0.79
CA HIS A 367 32.20 13.07 -0.24
C HIS A 367 31.07 13.89 -0.90
N HIS A 368 30.03 13.22 -1.40
CA HIS A 368 28.93 13.87 -2.08
C HIS A 368 27.98 14.51 -1.07
N ASP A 369 27.57 15.73 -1.37
CA ASP A 369 26.57 16.46 -0.60
C ASP A 369 25.18 15.81 -0.71
N ARG A 370 24.22 16.34 0.06
CA ARG A 370 22.85 15.81 0.09
C ARG A 370 22.07 16.00 -1.22
N HIS A 371 22.54 16.83 -2.15
CA HIS A 371 21.86 17.15 -3.39
C HIS A 371 22.55 16.58 -4.65
N HIS A 372 23.70 15.91 -4.50
CA HIS A 372 24.37 15.30 -5.63
C HIS A 372 23.50 14.22 -6.31
N GLU A 373 23.33 14.37 -7.62
CA GLU A 373 22.68 13.39 -8.48
C GLU A 373 23.69 12.90 -9.53
N SER A 374 23.78 11.57 -9.68
CA SER A 374 24.55 10.95 -10.75
C SER A 374 24.03 11.44 -12.11
N ARG A 375 24.94 11.80 -13.02
CA ARG A 375 24.62 12.27 -14.39
C ARG A 375 25.14 11.31 -15.46
N GLY A 376 24.53 11.34 -16.63
CA GLY A 376 24.95 10.55 -17.81
C GLY A 376 24.94 9.04 -17.56
N TRP A 377 25.96 8.34 -18.07
CA TRP A 377 26.07 6.88 -17.97
C TRP A 377 26.13 6.38 -16.52
N LYS A 378 26.71 7.16 -15.59
CA LYS A 378 26.78 6.81 -14.17
C LYS A 378 25.39 6.69 -13.54
N ARG A 379 24.44 7.53 -13.99
CA ARG A 379 23.05 7.45 -13.56
C ARG A 379 22.40 6.16 -14.05
N VAL A 380 22.56 5.85 -15.33
CA VAL A 380 21.99 4.64 -15.94
C VAL A 380 22.54 3.39 -15.25
N ALA A 381 23.85 3.31 -15.03
CA ALA A 381 24.47 2.20 -14.30
C ALA A 381 23.91 2.08 -12.86
N ALA A 382 23.78 3.19 -12.14
CA ALA A 382 23.22 3.20 -10.79
C ALA A 382 21.74 2.81 -10.76
N MET A 383 20.97 3.18 -11.79
CA MET A 383 19.57 2.76 -11.95
C MET A 383 19.47 1.25 -12.20
N ILE A 384 20.28 0.71 -13.12
CA ILE A 384 20.33 -0.73 -13.39
C ILE A 384 20.70 -1.49 -12.11
N LEU A 385 21.72 -1.05 -11.38
CA LEU A 385 22.15 -1.68 -10.14
C LEU A 385 21.04 -1.64 -9.07
N THR A 386 20.41 -0.47 -8.88
CA THR A 386 19.32 -0.30 -7.91
C THR A 386 18.13 -1.18 -8.28
N PHE A 387 17.76 -1.24 -9.56
CA PHE A 387 16.67 -2.06 -10.04
C PHE A 387 16.92 -3.56 -9.80
N HIS A 388 18.10 -4.07 -10.14
CA HIS A 388 18.44 -5.48 -9.92
C HIS A 388 18.51 -5.83 -8.43
N PHE A 389 19.07 -4.94 -7.61
CA PHE A 389 19.06 -5.11 -6.15
C PHE A 389 17.63 -5.20 -5.62
N VAL A 390 16.75 -4.29 -6.03
CA VAL A 390 15.33 -4.30 -5.62
C VAL A 390 14.63 -5.58 -6.10
N CYS A 391 14.86 -6.03 -7.34
CA CYS A 391 14.32 -7.29 -7.84
C CYS A 391 14.79 -8.51 -7.04
N LEU A 392 16.06 -8.56 -6.65
CA LEU A 392 16.59 -9.61 -5.78
C LEU A 392 15.89 -9.60 -4.42
N THR A 393 15.63 -8.43 -3.84
CA THR A 393 14.87 -8.35 -2.59
C THR A 393 13.41 -8.82 -2.77
N TRP A 394 12.79 -8.55 -3.92
CA TRP A 394 11.44 -9.02 -4.20
C TRP A 394 11.31 -10.54 -4.26
N LEU A 395 12.37 -11.25 -4.64
CA LEU A 395 12.43 -12.71 -4.58
C LEU A 395 12.17 -13.24 -3.16
N ILE A 396 12.77 -12.59 -2.14
CA ILE A 396 12.59 -12.93 -0.72
C ILE A 396 11.20 -12.54 -0.23
N PHE A 397 10.68 -11.41 -0.73
CA PHE A 397 9.36 -10.92 -0.37
C PHE A 397 8.22 -11.82 -0.89
N ARG A 398 8.36 -12.40 -2.09
CA ARG A 398 7.33 -13.24 -2.71
C ARG A 398 7.36 -14.68 -2.22
N ASN A 399 8.55 -15.27 -2.05
CA ASN A 399 8.66 -16.66 -1.67
C ASN A 399 8.22 -16.87 -0.21
N HIS A 400 7.52 -17.98 0.06
CA HIS A 400 7.12 -18.36 1.42
C HIS A 400 8.28 -19.00 2.21
N THR A 401 9.31 -19.52 1.54
CA THR A 401 10.45 -20.20 2.17
C THR A 401 11.79 -19.76 1.57
N PHE A 402 12.85 -19.82 2.38
CA PHE A 402 14.22 -19.60 1.90
C PHE A 402 14.67 -20.66 0.88
N ALA A 403 14.12 -21.88 0.96
CA ALA A 403 14.38 -22.93 -0.02
C ALA A 403 13.89 -22.53 -1.42
N GLY A 404 12.68 -21.95 -1.53
CA GLY A 404 12.16 -21.45 -2.81
C GLY A 404 13.04 -20.36 -3.42
N VAL A 405 13.49 -19.40 -2.59
CA VAL A 405 14.46 -18.36 -3.00
C VAL A 405 15.73 -18.99 -3.56
N TRP A 406 16.29 -19.98 -2.86
CA TRP A 406 17.52 -20.65 -3.28
C TRP A 406 17.35 -21.42 -4.59
N VAL A 407 16.24 -22.15 -4.75
CA VAL A 407 15.94 -22.89 -5.98
C VAL A 407 15.84 -21.94 -7.18
N MET A 408 15.15 -20.82 -7.04
CA MET A 408 15.07 -19.82 -8.12
C MET A 408 16.44 -19.23 -8.48
N LEU A 409 17.29 -18.93 -7.49
CA LEU A 409 18.65 -18.46 -7.75
C LEU A 409 19.49 -19.52 -8.47
N CYS A 410 19.40 -20.79 -8.06
CA CYS A 410 20.06 -21.90 -8.75
C CYS A 410 19.59 -22.04 -10.19
N GLN A 411 18.30 -21.86 -10.49
CA GLN A 411 17.81 -21.87 -11.87
C GLN A 411 18.39 -20.71 -12.67
N ILE A 412 18.32 -19.48 -12.14
CA ILE A 412 18.80 -18.26 -12.81
C ILE A 412 20.29 -18.35 -13.19
N PHE A 413 21.13 -18.87 -12.28
CA PHE A 413 22.58 -18.91 -12.52
C PHE A 413 23.09 -20.26 -13.08
N GLY A 414 22.41 -21.36 -12.81
CA GLY A 414 22.85 -22.72 -13.15
C GLY A 414 22.22 -23.29 -14.42
N ASN A 415 20.97 -22.95 -14.73
CA ASN A 415 20.20 -23.55 -15.82
C ASN A 415 19.56 -22.49 -16.73
N PHE A 416 20.33 -21.51 -17.21
CA PHE A 416 19.77 -20.35 -17.91
C PHE A 416 19.09 -20.67 -19.26
N HIS A 417 19.56 -21.70 -19.99
CA HIS A 417 19.04 -22.15 -21.30
C HIS A 417 18.74 -21.03 -22.32
N PRO A 418 19.76 -20.27 -22.79
CA PRO A 418 19.59 -19.19 -23.77
C PRO A 418 18.88 -19.59 -25.07
N GLU A 419 19.02 -20.85 -25.48
CA GLU A 419 18.38 -21.43 -26.66
C GLU A 419 16.84 -21.37 -26.62
N LEU A 420 16.25 -21.29 -25.43
CA LEU A 420 14.80 -21.21 -25.24
C LEU A 420 14.25 -19.78 -25.35
N ILE A 421 15.10 -18.74 -25.40
CA ILE A 421 14.67 -17.33 -25.42
C ILE A 421 13.65 -17.06 -26.53
N GLY A 422 13.89 -17.57 -27.74
CA GLY A 422 12.97 -17.38 -28.87
C GLY A 422 11.58 -17.99 -28.61
N GLN A 423 11.55 -19.19 -28.03
CA GLN A 423 10.30 -19.87 -27.68
C GLN A 423 9.56 -19.14 -26.57
N VAL A 424 10.26 -18.67 -25.53
CA VAL A 424 9.70 -17.88 -24.43
C VAL A 424 9.11 -16.57 -24.95
N VAL A 425 9.81 -15.88 -25.84
CA VAL A 425 9.33 -14.62 -26.43
C VAL A 425 8.04 -14.82 -27.23
N VAL A 426 7.98 -15.88 -28.03
CA VAL A 426 6.78 -16.20 -28.82
C VAL A 426 5.63 -16.68 -27.93
N GLY A 427 5.91 -17.56 -26.97
CA GLY A 427 4.93 -18.17 -26.07
C GLY A 427 4.30 -17.17 -25.11
N TYR A 428 5.07 -16.20 -24.61
CA TYR A 428 4.64 -15.19 -23.63
C TYR A 428 4.57 -13.77 -24.20
N LYS A 429 4.45 -13.62 -25.52
CA LYS A 429 4.49 -12.31 -26.21
C LYS A 429 3.62 -11.22 -25.60
N TYR A 430 2.40 -11.53 -25.15
CA TYR A 430 1.49 -10.56 -24.55
C TYR A 430 1.93 -10.15 -23.15
N VAL A 431 2.40 -11.11 -22.34
CA VAL A 431 2.97 -10.85 -21.01
C VAL A 431 4.19 -9.95 -21.15
N LEU A 432 5.11 -10.29 -22.04
CA LEU A 432 6.35 -9.52 -22.26
C LEU A 432 6.05 -8.12 -22.83
N ALA A 433 5.06 -7.99 -23.72
CA ALA A 433 4.62 -6.68 -24.22
C ALA A 433 4.04 -5.80 -23.09
N LEU A 434 3.22 -6.37 -22.20
CA LEU A 434 2.70 -5.66 -21.03
C LEU A 434 3.81 -5.31 -20.03
N MET A 435 4.78 -6.21 -19.83
CA MET A 435 5.96 -5.94 -19.00
C MET A 435 6.76 -4.77 -19.55
N LEU A 436 7.08 -4.82 -20.85
CA LEU A 436 7.79 -3.74 -21.54
C LEU A 436 7.01 -2.42 -21.43
N PHE A 437 5.71 -2.42 -21.72
CA PHE A 437 4.86 -1.25 -21.58
C PHE A 437 4.88 -0.69 -20.14
N GLY A 438 4.73 -1.56 -19.13
CA GLY A 438 4.77 -1.17 -17.73
C GLY A 438 6.08 -0.53 -17.31
N TYR A 439 7.22 -1.07 -17.74
CA TYR A 439 8.52 -0.46 -17.48
C TYR A 439 8.74 0.85 -18.24
N LEU A 440 8.39 0.90 -19.53
CA LEU A 440 8.50 2.13 -20.32
C LEU A 440 7.63 3.26 -19.74
N SER A 441 6.49 2.92 -19.13
CA SER A 441 5.61 3.91 -18.49
C SER A 441 6.29 4.71 -17.36
N HIS A 442 7.30 4.15 -16.69
CA HIS A 442 8.06 4.84 -15.63
C HIS A 442 8.92 5.99 -16.15
N TYR A 443 9.18 6.02 -17.46
CA TYR A 443 9.98 7.04 -18.14
C TYR A 443 9.11 8.07 -18.86
N LEU A 444 7.78 7.88 -18.88
CA LEU A 444 6.86 8.83 -19.49
C LEU A 444 6.88 10.15 -18.70
N PRO A 445 7.12 11.29 -19.37
CA PRO A 445 7.12 12.58 -18.68
C PRO A 445 5.73 12.98 -18.17
N ASN A 446 5.65 13.59 -16.98
CA ASN A 446 4.40 14.03 -16.35
C ASN A 446 3.49 14.90 -17.24
N ARG A 447 4.05 15.62 -18.23
CA ARG A 447 3.28 16.41 -19.20
C ARG A 447 2.28 15.59 -20.00
N TRP A 448 2.53 14.30 -20.24
CA TRP A 448 1.59 13.42 -20.93
C TRP A 448 0.36 13.17 -20.08
N GLN A 449 0.57 12.82 -18.81
CA GLN A 449 -0.50 12.67 -17.82
C GLN A 449 -1.30 13.97 -17.67
N GLU A 450 -0.62 15.11 -17.47
CA GLU A 450 -1.29 16.42 -17.34
C GLU A 450 -2.03 16.82 -18.63
N GLY A 451 -1.52 16.43 -19.81
CA GLY A 451 -2.18 16.61 -21.09
C GLY A 451 -3.49 15.81 -21.19
N LEU A 452 -3.49 14.54 -20.79
CA LEU A 452 -4.69 13.69 -20.74
C LEU A 452 -5.73 14.24 -19.77
N ILE A 453 -5.31 14.61 -18.56
CA ILE A 453 -6.17 15.22 -17.55
C ILE A 453 -6.77 16.53 -18.09
N SER A 454 -5.97 17.36 -18.75
CA SER A 454 -6.42 18.63 -19.35
C SER A 454 -7.41 18.40 -20.50
N TRP A 455 -7.25 17.33 -21.27
CA TRP A 455 -8.21 16.92 -22.29
C TRP A 455 -9.52 16.45 -21.67
N MET A 456 -9.49 15.57 -20.66
CA MET A 456 -10.68 15.13 -19.91
C MET A 456 -11.41 16.31 -19.26
N LYS A 457 -10.67 17.25 -18.67
CA LYS A 457 -11.22 18.49 -18.08
C LYS A 457 -12.00 19.35 -19.07
N ARG A 458 -11.64 19.32 -20.36
CA ARG A 458 -12.34 20.01 -21.45
C ARG A 458 -13.49 19.18 -22.03
N GLY A 459 -13.46 17.86 -21.82
CA GLY A 459 -14.50 16.93 -22.25
C GLY A 459 -15.80 17.08 -21.46
N ASN A 460 -16.81 16.32 -21.90
CA ASN A 460 -18.07 16.17 -21.18
C ASN A 460 -18.03 14.86 -20.37
N VAL A 461 -18.83 14.79 -19.30
CA VAL A 461 -19.00 13.62 -18.42
C VAL A 461 -19.33 12.34 -19.21
N VAL A 462 -20.00 12.46 -20.37
CA VAL A 462 -20.28 11.33 -21.27
C VAL A 462 -18.98 10.71 -21.81
N VAL A 463 -17.99 11.53 -22.18
CA VAL A 463 -16.70 11.04 -22.67
C VAL A 463 -15.97 10.28 -21.57
N ASP A 464 -15.96 10.84 -20.35
CA ASP A 464 -15.38 10.20 -19.17
C ASP A 464 -16.06 8.86 -18.85
N ALA A 465 -17.39 8.79 -18.96
CA ALA A 465 -18.16 7.56 -18.76
C ALA A 465 -17.86 6.51 -19.85
N LEU A 466 -17.73 6.92 -21.12
CA LEU A 466 -17.36 6.02 -22.22
C LEU A 466 -15.95 5.47 -22.06
N LEU A 467 -14.99 6.29 -21.61
CA LEU A 467 -13.62 5.83 -21.33
C LEU A 467 -13.59 4.82 -20.19
N LEU A 468 -14.33 5.08 -19.11
CA LEU A 468 -14.45 4.14 -18.01
C LEU A 468 -15.11 2.83 -18.48
N ALA A 469 -16.18 2.91 -19.29
CA ALA A 469 -16.84 1.74 -19.87
C ALA A 469 -15.92 0.94 -20.80
N LEU A 470 -15.10 1.62 -21.61
CA LEU A 470 -14.10 0.99 -22.48
C LEU A 470 -13.05 0.24 -21.65
N VAL A 471 -12.56 0.84 -20.56
CA VAL A 471 -11.59 0.20 -19.66
C VAL A 471 -12.21 -1.02 -18.98
N ILE A 472 -13.45 -0.92 -18.50
CA ILE A 472 -14.20 -2.05 -17.94
C ILE A 472 -14.38 -3.15 -19.00
N PHE A 473 -14.71 -2.78 -20.25
CA PHE A 473 -14.83 -3.72 -21.35
C PHE A 473 -13.50 -4.44 -21.63
N ILE A 474 -12.39 -3.71 -21.71
CA ILE A 474 -11.04 -4.30 -21.86
C ILE A 474 -10.74 -5.27 -20.72
N ILE A 475 -11.05 -4.89 -19.47
CA ILE A 475 -10.87 -5.76 -18.30
C ILE A 475 -11.67 -7.04 -18.46
N ILE A 476 -12.92 -6.98 -18.91
CA ILE A 476 -13.75 -8.17 -19.16
C ILE A 476 -13.13 -9.07 -20.24
N GLN A 477 -12.54 -8.50 -21.30
CA GLN A 477 -11.90 -9.28 -22.37
C GLN A 477 -10.57 -9.91 -21.95
N VAL A 478 -9.80 -9.22 -21.09
CA VAL A 478 -8.48 -9.67 -20.62
C VAL A 478 -8.63 -10.69 -19.47
N LYS A 479 -9.73 -10.63 -18.73
CA LYS A 479 -10.00 -11.47 -17.58
C LYS A 479 -10.35 -12.90 -18.01
N SER A 480 -9.39 -13.82 -17.84
CA SER A 480 -9.58 -15.26 -18.07
C SER A 480 -10.15 -16.01 -16.85
N SER A 481 -10.11 -15.43 -15.65
CA SER A 481 -10.55 -16.06 -14.39
C SER A 481 -11.12 -15.03 -13.38
N THR A 482 -11.30 -15.39 -12.10
CA THR A 482 -11.81 -14.50 -11.04
C THR A 482 -10.87 -13.31 -10.75
N ILE A 483 -11.39 -12.24 -10.11
CA ILE A 483 -10.58 -11.05 -9.77
C ILE A 483 -9.54 -11.47 -8.72
N GLN A 484 -8.25 -11.16 -8.97
CA GLN A 484 -7.22 -11.45 -7.98
C GLN A 484 -7.39 -10.54 -6.75
N PRO A 485 -7.27 -11.09 -5.53
CA PRO A 485 -7.26 -10.29 -4.33
C PRO A 485 -6.07 -9.33 -4.38
N PHE A 486 -6.19 -8.21 -3.66
CA PHE A 486 -5.07 -7.29 -3.48
C PHE A 486 -3.86 -8.01 -2.87
N ILE A 487 -2.67 -7.81 -3.43
CA ILE A 487 -1.49 -8.62 -3.12
C ILE A 487 -1.13 -8.62 -1.63
N TYR A 488 -1.35 -7.50 -0.94
CA TYR A 488 -1.09 -7.40 0.49
C TYR A 488 -2.10 -8.11 1.39
N PHE A 489 -3.22 -8.60 0.87
CA PHE A 489 -4.11 -9.46 1.66
C PHE A 489 -3.55 -10.87 1.84
N GLN A 490 -2.49 -11.22 1.09
CA GLN A 490 -1.84 -12.52 1.15
C GLN A 490 -0.73 -12.59 2.24
N PHE A 491 -0.44 -11.49 2.94
CA PHE A 491 0.75 -11.36 3.83
C PHE A 491 0.45 -10.99 5.28
#